data_AF-A0A966FTW7-F1
#
_entry.id   AF-A0A966FTW7-F1
#
_cell.length_a   1.000
_cell.length_b   1.000
_cell.length_c   1.000
_cell.angle_alpha   90.00
_cell.angle_beta   90.00
_cell.angle_gamma   90.00
#
_symmetry.space_group_name_H-M   'P 1'
#
loop_
_entity.id
_entity.type
_entity.pdbx_description
1 polymer ?
#
loop_
_entity_poly.entity_id
_entity_poly.type
_entity_poly.pdbx_seq_one_letter_code
_entity_poly.pdbx_strand_id
1 'polypeptide(L)'
;MEEKDDLDIVIALGMAKEGFDWIWCEHALTIGYRGSLTEVVQIIGRATRDAPGKSHAQFTNLIAEPDTADEVVRTAVNDMLKAIACSLLMEQVLAPNFNFKTKASDDRFDGVARPSTRIDLLEPEPTIEVTGLKEPTSKRAEEIIQTDMTDLMAAVLQDNQVMRASLIPDEFPAETINQHLIPDLIAKRYPDIADNEDDIEAIRQNVVARRAVLAQLTQANRETGQASSEDDDATDGQKAHAQLLKLTSKFITMPELSIDLIDQVNPFQQSYEILSKSLGESVLRRIHQTLAETKITISEAEALAQVPRIRAFKEQHGKEPNINSPDPIEKRMAESLAWIRAAAIRRQKEKERDEAA
;
A
#
# COMPACT_ATOMS: atom_id res chain seq x y z
N MET A 1 -37.74 10.14 -15.86
CA MET A 1 -36.42 10.71 -15.57
C MET A 1 -35.45 9.97 -16.46
N GLU A 2 -35.29 10.46 -17.69
CA GLU A 2 -34.46 9.86 -18.74
C GLU A 2 -33.49 10.89 -19.35
N GLU A 3 -33.76 12.20 -19.20
CA GLU A 3 -32.89 13.28 -19.72
C GLU A 3 -31.89 13.76 -18.67
N LYS A 4 -30.73 14.27 -19.12
CA LYS A 4 -29.64 14.75 -18.24
C LYS A 4 -30.13 15.75 -17.18
N ASP A 5 -31.08 16.60 -17.55
CA ASP A 5 -31.57 17.70 -16.72
C ASP A 5 -32.76 17.31 -15.84
N ASP A 6 -33.16 16.03 -15.82
CA ASP A 6 -34.30 15.57 -15.02
C ASP A 6 -33.99 15.47 -13.51
N LEU A 7 -32.70 15.56 -13.11
CA LEU A 7 -32.27 15.29 -11.76
C LEU A 7 -30.97 16.02 -11.37
N ASP A 8 -31.07 16.88 -10.35
CA ASP A 8 -29.92 17.62 -9.84
C ASP A 8 -29.18 16.90 -8.69
N ILE A 9 -29.90 16.38 -7.70
CA ILE A 9 -29.31 15.82 -6.47
C ILE A 9 -30.09 14.58 -6.03
N VAL A 10 -29.34 13.54 -5.65
CA VAL A 10 -29.87 12.33 -5.03
C VAL A 10 -29.26 12.18 -3.64
N ILE A 11 -30.13 12.11 -2.63
CA ILE A 11 -29.72 11.88 -1.25
C ILE A 11 -30.10 10.45 -0.88
N ALA A 12 -29.09 9.57 -0.84
CA ALA A 12 -29.26 8.18 -0.41
C ALA A 12 -28.90 8.05 1.09
N LEU A 13 -29.87 7.63 1.90
CA LEU A 13 -29.69 7.30 3.31
C LEU A 13 -29.86 5.79 3.53
N GLY A 14 -28.96 5.17 4.30
CA GLY A 14 -29.14 3.78 4.74
C GLY A 14 -29.32 2.79 3.58
N MET A 15 -30.29 1.87 3.68
CA MET A 15 -30.54 0.75 2.74
C MET A 15 -30.96 1.15 1.31
N ALA A 16 -31.11 2.45 1.01
CA ALA A 16 -31.45 2.94 -0.32
C ALA A 16 -30.26 2.94 -1.32
N LYS A 17 -29.12 2.33 -0.98
CA LYS A 17 -27.88 2.39 -1.79
C LYS A 17 -27.91 1.49 -3.02
N GLU A 18 -28.79 0.51 -3.09
CA GLU A 18 -28.71 -0.56 -4.10
C GLU A 18 -29.44 -0.25 -5.41
N GLY A 19 -30.45 0.62 -5.41
CA GLY A 19 -31.41 0.72 -6.51
C GLY A 19 -31.27 1.88 -7.49
N PHE A 20 -30.30 2.79 -7.31
CA PHE A 20 -30.26 4.02 -8.10
C PHE A 20 -29.22 3.99 -9.23
N ASP A 21 -29.69 3.93 -10.46
CA ASP A 21 -28.87 3.94 -11.67
C ASP A 21 -29.06 5.26 -12.43
N TRP A 22 -28.03 6.12 -12.37
CA TRP A 22 -28.00 7.40 -13.07
C TRP A 22 -26.64 7.60 -13.71
N ILE A 23 -26.58 7.29 -15.00
CA ILE A 23 -25.35 7.35 -15.80
C ILE A 23 -24.77 8.78 -15.88
N TRP A 24 -25.64 9.79 -15.78
CA TRP A 24 -25.27 11.22 -15.82
C TRP A 24 -24.70 11.74 -14.50
N CYS A 25 -24.50 10.89 -13.48
CA CYS A 25 -23.93 11.30 -12.21
C CYS A 25 -22.48 11.79 -12.38
N GLU A 26 -22.25 13.09 -12.25
CA GLU A 26 -20.93 13.73 -12.35
C GLU A 26 -20.22 13.87 -10.99
N HIS A 27 -20.98 13.91 -9.88
CA HIS A 27 -20.43 14.10 -8.54
C HIS A 27 -21.05 13.14 -7.51
N ALA A 28 -20.21 12.29 -6.91
CA ALA A 28 -20.57 11.48 -5.75
C ALA A 28 -19.99 12.08 -4.47
N LEU A 29 -20.86 12.44 -3.52
CA LEU A 29 -20.48 13.02 -2.24
C LEU A 29 -20.87 12.10 -1.08
N THR A 30 -19.91 11.75 -0.23
CA THR A 30 -20.13 11.01 1.01
C THR A 30 -19.87 11.90 2.22
N ILE A 31 -20.68 11.73 3.27
CA ILE A 31 -20.54 12.45 4.54
C ILE A 31 -20.28 11.45 5.64
N GLY A 32 -19.18 11.66 6.37
CA GLY A 32 -18.74 10.85 7.49
C GLY A 32 -18.07 9.54 7.09
N TYR A 33 -17.75 8.75 8.09
CA TYR A 33 -17.07 7.47 7.90
C TYR A 33 -17.98 6.42 7.23
N ARG A 34 -17.39 5.64 6.33
CA ARG A 34 -18.01 4.46 5.73
C ARG A 34 -17.27 3.21 6.16
N GLY A 35 -18.02 2.30 6.80
CA GLY A 35 -17.49 1.09 7.42
C GLY A 35 -16.87 0.10 6.44
N SER A 36 -17.24 0.14 5.16
CA SER A 36 -16.76 -0.79 4.15
C SER A 36 -16.20 -0.09 2.93
N LEU A 37 -14.96 -0.43 2.55
CA LEU A 37 -14.33 0.02 1.31
C LEU A 37 -15.15 -0.41 0.08
N THR A 38 -15.70 -1.63 0.09
CA THR A 38 -16.49 -2.15 -1.03
C THR A 38 -17.69 -1.24 -1.32
N GLU A 39 -18.27 -0.62 -0.29
CA GLU A 39 -19.33 0.35 -0.44
C GLU A 39 -18.84 1.63 -1.12
N VAL A 40 -17.64 2.12 -0.77
CA VAL A 40 -17.08 3.33 -1.39
C VAL A 40 -16.73 3.08 -2.86
N VAL A 41 -16.13 1.94 -3.18
CA VAL A 41 -15.86 1.51 -4.57
C VAL A 41 -17.15 1.43 -5.38
N GLN A 42 -18.22 0.88 -4.80
CA GLN A 42 -19.53 0.83 -5.46
C GLN A 42 -20.14 2.22 -5.68
N ILE A 43 -19.99 3.15 -4.74
CA ILE A 43 -20.46 4.54 -4.89
C ILE A 43 -19.71 5.24 -6.03
N ILE A 44 -18.38 5.13 -6.06
CA ILE A 44 -17.55 5.72 -7.11
C ILE A 44 -17.89 5.09 -8.47
N GLY A 45 -18.03 3.76 -8.53
CA GLY A 45 -18.41 3.03 -9.74
C GLY A 45 -19.77 3.44 -10.34
N ARG A 46 -20.63 4.11 -9.57
CA ARG A 46 -21.86 4.74 -10.08
C ARG A 46 -21.57 6.07 -10.78
N ALA A 47 -20.67 6.87 -10.21
CA ALA A 47 -20.26 8.17 -10.78
C ALA A 47 -19.26 8.02 -11.94
N THR A 48 -18.55 6.90 -12.09
CA THR A 48 -17.57 6.71 -13.18
C THR A 48 -18.13 6.00 -14.41
N ARG A 49 -19.45 5.81 -14.52
CA ARG A 49 -20.06 5.28 -15.75
C ARG A 49 -19.97 6.29 -16.88
N ASP A 50 -19.69 5.79 -18.08
CA ASP A 50 -19.62 6.60 -19.30
C ASP A 50 -21.00 7.16 -19.66
N ALA A 51 -21.04 8.45 -19.97
CA ALA A 51 -22.23 9.13 -20.47
C ALA A 51 -21.83 10.21 -21.49
N PRO A 52 -22.65 10.47 -22.53
CA PRO A 52 -22.36 11.48 -23.55
C PRO A 52 -22.11 12.88 -22.95
N GLY A 53 -20.97 13.51 -23.24
CA GLY A 53 -20.67 14.87 -22.75
C GLY A 53 -20.23 14.96 -21.28
N LYS A 54 -19.97 13.83 -20.63
CA LYS A 54 -19.35 13.75 -19.30
C LYS A 54 -17.83 13.67 -19.45
N SER A 55 -17.16 14.81 -19.26
CA SER A 55 -15.69 14.90 -19.33
C SER A 55 -14.98 14.75 -17.98
N HIS A 56 -15.74 14.87 -16.88
CA HIS A 56 -15.22 14.81 -15.53
C HIS A 56 -16.18 14.07 -14.60
N ALA A 57 -15.61 13.27 -13.70
CA ALA A 57 -16.32 12.66 -12.59
C ALA A 57 -15.57 12.99 -11.30
N GLN A 58 -16.29 13.46 -10.29
CA GLN A 58 -15.75 13.84 -9.00
C GLN A 58 -16.29 12.93 -7.91
N PHE A 59 -15.40 12.46 -7.05
CA PHE A 59 -15.76 11.86 -5.76
C PHE A 59 -15.27 12.76 -4.64
N THR A 60 -16.12 13.04 -3.66
CA THR A 60 -15.77 13.86 -2.49
C THR A 60 -16.21 13.16 -1.24
N ASN A 61 -15.25 12.85 -0.36
CA ASN A 61 -15.53 12.34 0.96
C ASN A 61 -15.34 13.43 2.00
N LEU A 62 -16.43 13.87 2.63
CA LEU A 62 -16.42 14.85 3.70
C LEU A 62 -16.23 14.13 5.04
N ILE A 63 -15.09 14.40 5.67
CA ILE A 63 -14.72 13.85 6.98
C ILE A 63 -14.74 15.01 7.98
N ALA A 64 -15.30 14.76 9.17
CA ALA A 64 -15.25 15.73 10.23
C ALA A 64 -13.80 15.95 10.68
N GLU A 65 -13.40 17.20 10.84
CA GLU A 65 -12.12 17.52 11.45
C GLU A 65 -12.12 17.04 12.92
N PRO A 66 -11.06 16.39 13.40
CA PRO A 66 -10.97 15.96 14.80
C PRO A 66 -11.02 17.18 15.75
N ASP A 67 -12.10 17.31 16.53
CA ASP A 67 -12.22 18.32 17.59
C ASP A 67 -11.43 17.89 18.85
N THR A 68 -11.15 18.86 19.71
CA THR A 68 -10.28 18.88 20.90
C THR A 68 -10.55 17.86 22.01
N ALA A 69 -11.56 16.99 21.93
CA ALA A 69 -11.86 15.99 22.95
C ALA A 69 -11.23 14.61 22.65
N ASP A 70 -10.35 14.13 23.54
CA ASP A 70 -9.40 13.03 23.29
C ASP A 70 -9.99 11.69 22.79
N GLU A 71 -11.20 11.28 23.20
CA GLU A 71 -11.81 10.05 22.68
C GLU A 71 -12.39 10.19 21.25
N VAL A 72 -12.85 11.39 20.89
CA VAL A 72 -13.34 11.70 19.54
C VAL A 72 -12.16 11.77 18.55
N VAL A 73 -10.99 12.23 19.02
CA VAL A 73 -9.78 12.35 18.20
C VAL A 73 -9.33 11.00 17.65
N ARG A 74 -9.30 9.93 18.47
CA ARG A 74 -8.87 8.59 17.99
C ARG A 74 -9.73 8.07 16.86
N THR A 75 -11.04 8.21 17.01
CA THR A 75 -12.02 7.78 16.00
C THR A 75 -11.88 8.61 14.73
N ALA A 76 -11.82 9.94 14.87
CA ALA A 76 -11.68 10.86 13.74
C ALA A 76 -10.35 10.66 12.97
N VAL A 77 -9.23 10.42 13.66
CA VAL A 77 -7.94 10.10 13.01
C VAL A 77 -8.07 8.80 12.23
N ASN A 78 -8.65 7.75 12.82
CA ASN A 78 -8.83 6.47 12.13
C ASN A 78 -9.72 6.60 10.87
N ASP A 79 -10.82 7.34 10.97
CA ASP A 79 -11.72 7.58 9.85
C ASP A 79 -11.05 8.37 8.72
N MET A 80 -10.19 9.33 9.09
CA MET A 80 -9.34 10.05 8.15
C MET A 80 -8.37 9.10 7.42
N LEU A 81 -7.65 8.24 8.16
CA LEU A 81 -6.73 7.26 7.58
C LEU A 81 -7.41 6.32 6.59
N LYS A 82 -8.59 5.83 6.94
CA LYS A 82 -9.36 4.93 6.07
C LYS A 82 -9.84 5.62 4.80
N ALA A 83 -10.21 6.90 4.88
CA ALA A 83 -10.58 7.65 3.68
C ALA A 83 -9.40 7.89 2.74
N ILE A 84 -8.21 8.09 3.31
CA ILE A 84 -6.96 8.22 2.56
C ILE A 84 -6.61 6.90 1.88
N ALA A 85 -6.67 5.78 2.62
CA ALA A 85 -6.50 4.44 2.05
C ALA A 85 -7.49 4.18 0.91
N CYS A 86 -8.75 4.57 1.08
CA CYS A 86 -9.75 4.46 0.03
C CYS A 86 -9.40 5.28 -1.23
N SER A 87 -8.83 6.47 -1.04
CA SER A 87 -8.42 7.32 -2.16
C SER A 87 -7.24 6.71 -2.93
N LEU A 88 -6.25 6.16 -2.22
CA LEU A 88 -5.13 5.42 -2.82
C LEU A 88 -5.59 4.14 -3.54
N LEU A 89 -6.63 3.50 -3.04
CA LEU A 89 -7.17 2.29 -3.65
C LEU A 89 -7.76 2.53 -5.03
N MET A 90 -8.35 3.70 -5.26
CA MET A 90 -8.86 4.04 -6.58
C MET A 90 -7.76 4.21 -7.62
N GLU A 91 -6.60 4.69 -7.20
CA GLU A 91 -5.40 4.70 -8.02
C GLU A 91 -4.99 3.27 -8.42
N GLN A 92 -5.13 2.31 -7.51
CA GLN A 92 -4.83 0.90 -7.79
C GLN A 92 -5.86 0.24 -8.70
N VAL A 93 -7.15 0.50 -8.49
CA VAL A 93 -8.23 -0.12 -9.27
C VAL A 93 -8.26 0.40 -10.71
N LEU A 94 -7.88 1.67 -10.92
CA LEU A 94 -7.81 2.28 -12.25
C LEU A 94 -6.47 2.04 -12.94
N ALA A 95 -5.44 1.60 -12.22
CA ALA A 95 -4.15 1.29 -12.82
C ALA A 95 -4.21 0.01 -13.66
N PRO A 96 -3.47 -0.04 -14.78
CA PRO A 96 -3.36 -1.26 -15.58
C PRO A 96 -2.75 -2.41 -14.76
N ASN A 97 -3.15 -3.64 -15.08
CA ASN A 97 -2.54 -4.84 -14.52
C ASN A 97 -1.14 -5.02 -15.10
N PHE A 98 -0.15 -5.21 -14.23
CA PHE A 98 1.24 -5.51 -14.61
C PHE A 98 1.58 -6.93 -14.14
N ASN A 99 2.22 -7.68 -15.02
CA ASN A 99 2.81 -8.98 -14.69
C ASN A 99 4.27 -8.79 -14.32
N PHE A 100 4.72 -9.36 -13.21
CA PHE A 100 6.12 -9.28 -12.79
C PHE A 100 6.80 -10.62 -13.02
N LYS A 101 7.98 -10.60 -13.64
CA LYS A 101 8.80 -11.79 -13.86
C LYS A 101 10.22 -11.57 -13.37
N THR A 102 10.87 -12.64 -12.95
CA THR A 102 12.27 -12.59 -12.54
C THR A 102 13.16 -12.31 -13.75
N LYS A 103 14.01 -11.28 -13.64
CA LYS A 103 15.05 -11.02 -14.64
C LYS A 103 16.03 -12.19 -14.62
N ALA A 104 16.18 -12.89 -15.75
CA ALA A 104 17.20 -13.93 -15.87
C ALA A 104 18.59 -13.31 -15.69
N SER A 105 19.49 -13.98 -14.93
CA SER A 105 20.88 -13.55 -14.76
C SER A 105 21.51 -13.19 -16.10
N ASP A 106 22.29 -12.11 -16.12
CA ASP A 106 23.07 -11.66 -17.29
C ASP A 106 24.17 -12.67 -17.71
N ASP A 107 24.32 -13.79 -17.00
CA ASP A 107 25.23 -14.90 -17.32
C ASP A 107 24.77 -15.76 -18.51
N ARG A 108 24.37 -15.13 -19.63
CA ARG A 108 24.44 -15.83 -20.92
C ARG A 108 25.85 -15.67 -21.49
N PHE A 109 26.41 -16.79 -21.95
CA PHE A 109 27.78 -16.92 -22.48
C PHE A 109 28.02 -16.15 -23.81
N ASP A 110 27.02 -15.41 -24.29
CA ASP A 110 26.96 -14.76 -25.60
C ASP A 110 27.35 -13.26 -25.58
N GLY A 111 27.68 -12.69 -24.41
CA GLY A 111 28.34 -11.38 -24.31
C GLY A 111 27.49 -10.17 -24.73
N VAL A 112 26.17 -10.35 -24.86
CA VAL A 112 25.23 -9.27 -25.18
C VAL A 112 24.60 -8.78 -23.88
N ALA A 113 24.98 -7.58 -23.44
CA ALA A 113 24.31 -6.91 -22.32
C ALA A 113 22.82 -6.75 -22.66
N ARG A 114 21.93 -7.32 -21.84
CA ARG A 114 20.50 -7.07 -22.00
C ARG A 114 20.21 -5.61 -21.64
N PRO A 115 19.27 -4.94 -22.35
CA PRO A 115 18.79 -3.64 -21.90
C PRO A 115 18.26 -3.74 -20.46
N SER A 116 18.38 -2.63 -19.72
CA SER A 116 17.74 -2.39 -18.42
C SER A 116 16.27 -2.81 -18.48
N THR A 117 15.78 -3.49 -17.42
CA THR A 117 14.39 -3.94 -17.19
C THR A 117 13.52 -4.00 -18.45
N ARG A 118 13.38 -5.19 -19.04
CA ARG A 118 12.50 -5.37 -20.21
C ARG A 118 11.04 -5.16 -19.79
N ILE A 119 10.37 -4.24 -20.48
CA ILE A 119 8.93 -4.00 -20.33
C ILE A 119 8.30 -4.26 -21.69
N ASP A 120 7.62 -5.41 -21.82
CA ASP A 120 6.94 -5.79 -23.06
C ASP A 120 5.55 -5.13 -23.08
N LEU A 121 5.51 -3.89 -23.58
CA LEU A 121 4.33 -3.00 -23.59
C LEU A 121 3.33 -3.30 -24.70
N LEU A 122 3.66 -4.24 -25.60
CA LEU A 122 2.82 -4.66 -26.72
C LEU A 122 1.85 -5.78 -26.33
N GLU A 123 2.00 -6.36 -25.14
CA GLU A 123 1.08 -7.35 -24.62
C GLU A 123 -0.11 -6.70 -23.89
N PRO A 124 -1.31 -7.32 -23.94
CA PRO A 124 -2.48 -6.83 -23.21
C PRO A 124 -2.26 -6.72 -21.70
N GLU A 125 -1.30 -7.46 -21.16
CA GLU A 125 -0.81 -7.34 -19.78
C GLU A 125 0.70 -7.06 -19.79
N PRO A 126 1.13 -5.80 -19.62
CA PRO A 126 2.55 -5.44 -19.65
C PRO A 126 3.35 -6.23 -18.61
N THR A 127 4.39 -6.92 -19.08
CA THR A 127 5.30 -7.68 -18.21
C THR A 127 6.52 -6.83 -17.84
N ILE A 128 6.87 -6.76 -16.55
CA ILE A 128 8.03 -6.04 -15.98
C ILE A 128 9.02 -7.06 -15.41
N GLU A 129 10.27 -7.02 -15.89
CA GLU A 129 11.36 -7.85 -15.34
C GLU A 129 12.02 -7.21 -14.10
N VAL A 130 12.02 -7.93 -12.98
CA VAL A 130 12.60 -7.48 -11.70
C VAL A 130 13.79 -8.36 -11.31
N THR A 131 14.91 -7.73 -10.96
CA THR A 131 16.12 -8.47 -10.54
C THR A 131 15.95 -9.00 -9.12
N GLY A 132 16.18 -10.31 -8.94
CA GLY A 132 16.09 -10.96 -7.63
C GLY A 132 14.66 -11.31 -7.17
N LEU A 133 13.67 -11.18 -8.04
CA LEU A 133 12.30 -11.58 -7.74
C LEU A 133 12.22 -13.10 -7.54
N LYS A 134 11.58 -13.52 -6.45
CA LYS A 134 11.38 -14.91 -6.09
C LYS A 134 10.17 -15.47 -6.83
N GLU A 135 10.34 -16.64 -7.43
CA GLU A 135 9.24 -17.34 -8.10
C GLU A 135 8.40 -18.12 -7.09
N PRO A 136 7.06 -18.15 -7.26
CA PRO A 136 6.19 -18.95 -6.41
C PRO A 136 6.49 -20.44 -6.57
N THR A 137 6.47 -21.18 -5.47
CA THR A 137 6.71 -22.62 -5.47
C THR A 137 5.42 -23.43 -5.61
N SER A 138 4.30 -22.89 -5.11
CA SER A 138 2.98 -23.52 -5.22
C SER A 138 2.10 -22.89 -6.30
N LYS A 139 1.23 -23.72 -6.89
CA LYS A 139 0.15 -23.26 -7.78
C LYS A 139 -0.78 -22.25 -7.11
N ARG A 140 -0.98 -22.40 -5.79
CA ARG A 140 -1.83 -21.51 -5.02
C ARG A 140 -1.24 -20.11 -4.93
N ALA A 141 0.06 -19.99 -4.70
CA ALA A 141 0.75 -18.71 -4.70
C ALA A 141 0.72 -18.05 -6.09
N GLU A 142 0.86 -18.84 -7.16
CA GLU A 142 0.72 -18.36 -8.54
C GLU A 142 -0.70 -17.81 -8.81
N GLU A 143 -1.75 -18.53 -8.40
CA GLU A 143 -3.14 -18.07 -8.50
C GLU A 143 -3.36 -16.75 -7.76
N ILE A 144 -2.81 -16.62 -6.53
CA ILE A 144 -2.92 -15.40 -5.72
C ILE A 144 -2.23 -14.22 -6.42
N ILE A 145 -1.05 -14.43 -6.99
CA ILE A 145 -0.31 -13.38 -7.72
C ILE A 145 -1.08 -12.91 -8.95
N GLN A 146 -1.74 -13.83 -9.67
CA GLN A 146 -2.46 -13.51 -10.90
C GLN A 146 -3.85 -12.89 -10.64
N THR A 147 -4.59 -13.41 -9.66
CA THR A 147 -6.03 -13.10 -9.51
C THR A 147 -6.31 -12.18 -8.33
N ASP A 148 -5.63 -12.39 -7.21
CA ASP A 148 -5.99 -11.77 -5.93
C ASP A 148 -5.14 -10.53 -5.60
N MET A 149 -4.16 -10.18 -6.44
CA MET A 149 -3.19 -9.13 -6.13
C MET A 149 -3.84 -7.76 -5.83
N THR A 150 -4.91 -7.40 -6.54
CA THR A 150 -5.67 -6.16 -6.29
C THR A 150 -6.34 -6.19 -4.90
N ASP A 151 -6.91 -7.33 -4.53
CA ASP A 151 -7.56 -7.53 -3.24
C ASP A 151 -6.56 -7.58 -2.08
N LEU A 152 -5.40 -8.17 -2.31
CA LEU A 152 -4.29 -8.19 -1.35
C LEU A 152 -3.72 -6.78 -1.14
N MET A 153 -3.55 -6.02 -2.22
CA MET A 153 -3.17 -4.61 -2.15
C MET A 153 -4.18 -3.77 -1.36
N ALA A 154 -5.48 -4.02 -1.56
CA ALA A 154 -6.53 -3.42 -0.74
C ALA A 154 -6.42 -3.81 0.73
N ALA A 155 -6.10 -5.07 1.03
CA ALA A 155 -5.85 -5.53 2.39
C ALA A 155 -4.70 -4.78 3.04
N VAL A 156 -3.57 -4.65 2.33
CA VAL A 156 -2.37 -3.93 2.79
C VAL A 156 -2.70 -2.46 3.06
N LEU A 157 -3.52 -1.85 2.20
CA LEU A 157 -3.95 -0.46 2.35
C LEU A 157 -4.93 -0.24 3.50
N GLN A 158 -5.74 -1.24 3.83
CA GLN A 158 -6.74 -1.16 4.90
C GLN A 158 -6.18 -1.57 6.26
N ASP A 159 -5.04 -2.27 6.30
CA ASP A 159 -4.51 -2.76 7.55
C ASP A 159 -4.05 -1.59 8.43
N ASN A 160 -4.62 -1.54 9.64
CA ASN A 160 -4.33 -0.46 10.58
C ASN A 160 -2.86 -0.46 11.00
N GLN A 161 -2.20 -1.62 11.12
CA GLN A 161 -0.79 -1.65 11.51
C GLN A 161 0.10 -1.15 10.37
N VAL A 162 -0.15 -1.60 9.14
CA VAL A 162 0.58 -1.13 7.95
C VAL A 162 0.40 0.38 7.76
N MET A 163 -0.84 0.89 7.79
CA MET A 163 -1.13 2.32 7.67
C MET A 163 -0.36 3.15 8.70
N ARG A 164 -0.46 2.77 9.97
CA ARG A 164 0.13 3.52 11.08
C ARG A 164 1.65 3.52 11.02
N ALA A 165 2.25 2.36 10.76
CA ALA A 165 3.69 2.24 10.55
C ALA A 165 4.13 3.13 9.39
N SER A 166 3.37 3.11 8.29
CA SER A 166 3.71 3.87 7.09
C SER A 166 3.63 5.39 7.27
N LEU A 167 2.84 5.88 8.23
CA LEU A 167 2.65 7.31 8.51
C LEU A 167 3.61 7.87 9.57
N ILE A 168 4.44 7.01 10.18
CA ILE A 168 5.49 7.43 11.10
C ILE A 168 6.84 6.86 10.60
N PRO A 169 7.39 7.39 9.50
CA PRO A 169 8.62 6.86 8.91
C PRO A 169 9.81 6.89 9.87
N ASP A 170 9.82 7.90 10.75
CA ASP A 170 10.84 8.08 11.80
C ASP A 170 10.76 7.00 12.91
N GLU A 171 9.71 6.19 12.98
CA GLU A 171 9.60 5.11 13.96
C GLU A 171 9.56 3.74 13.29
N PHE A 172 9.01 3.67 12.07
CA PHE A 172 8.87 2.44 11.30
C PHE A 172 9.49 2.60 9.90
N PRO A 173 10.73 2.10 9.71
CA PRO A 173 11.35 2.04 8.41
C PRO A 173 10.53 1.23 7.41
N ALA A 174 10.61 1.59 6.12
CA ALA A 174 9.93 0.88 5.04
C ALA A 174 10.26 -0.62 5.02
N GLU A 175 11.51 -0.98 5.32
CA GLU A 175 11.95 -2.38 5.44
C GLU A 175 11.12 -3.15 6.45
N THR A 176 10.86 -2.58 7.64
CA THR A 176 10.07 -3.25 8.69
C THR A 176 8.65 -3.50 8.23
N ILE A 177 8.06 -2.55 7.51
CA ILE A 177 6.71 -2.67 6.95
C ILE A 177 6.69 -3.78 5.90
N ASN A 178 7.62 -3.71 4.95
CA ASN A 178 7.67 -4.58 3.79
C ASN A 178 8.09 -6.02 4.13
N GLN A 179 8.97 -6.23 5.12
CA GLN A 179 9.53 -7.54 5.48
C GLN A 179 8.81 -8.22 6.65
N HIS A 180 7.97 -7.50 7.40
CA HIS A 180 7.29 -8.08 8.58
C HIS A 180 5.78 -7.87 8.56
N LEU A 181 5.31 -6.62 8.41
CA LEU A 181 3.86 -6.36 8.47
C LEU A 181 3.10 -6.90 7.25
N ILE A 182 3.66 -6.75 6.05
CA ILE A 182 3.03 -7.28 4.82
C ILE A 182 3.00 -8.82 4.82
N PRO A 183 4.09 -9.55 5.12
CA PRO A 183 4.06 -11.01 5.26
C PRO A 183 3.09 -11.51 6.33
N ASP A 184 3.06 -10.88 7.51
CA ASP A 184 2.13 -11.25 8.58
C ASP A 184 0.67 -11.08 8.14
N LEU A 185 0.38 -10.05 7.33
CA LEU A 185 -0.94 -9.83 6.74
C LEU A 185 -1.28 -10.90 5.68
N ILE A 186 -0.33 -11.25 4.81
CA ILE A 186 -0.49 -12.32 3.81
C ILE A 186 -0.80 -13.64 4.50
N ALA A 187 -0.02 -14.01 5.53
CA ALA A 187 -0.20 -15.26 6.29
C ALA A 187 -1.56 -15.31 7.01
N LYS A 188 -2.03 -14.19 7.57
CA LYS A 188 -3.36 -14.10 8.19
C LYS A 188 -4.49 -14.25 7.17
N ARG A 189 -4.31 -13.71 5.96
CA ARG A 189 -5.33 -13.72 4.90
C ARG A 189 -5.39 -15.07 4.18
N TYR A 190 -4.25 -15.73 4.03
CA TYR A 190 -4.12 -17.02 3.36
C TYR A 190 -3.49 -18.07 4.30
N PRO A 191 -4.27 -18.62 5.25
CA PRO A 191 -3.77 -19.64 6.18
C PRO A 191 -3.30 -20.92 5.49
N ASP A 192 -3.75 -21.17 4.27
CA ASP A 192 -3.42 -22.34 3.43
C ASP A 192 -1.97 -22.35 2.93
N ILE A 193 -1.34 -21.18 2.83
CA ILE A 193 0.07 -21.03 2.45
C ILE A 193 0.92 -20.43 3.58
N ALA A 194 0.33 -20.25 4.77
CA ALA A 194 1.01 -19.63 5.91
C ALA A 194 2.26 -20.40 6.38
N ASP A 195 2.30 -21.72 6.12
CA ASP A 195 3.45 -22.59 6.45
C ASP A 195 4.55 -22.57 5.38
N ASN A 196 4.31 -21.95 4.21
CA ASN A 196 5.27 -21.87 3.12
C ASN A 196 5.90 -20.47 3.03
N GLU A 197 6.98 -20.26 3.77
CA GLU A 197 7.73 -19.00 3.80
C GLU A 197 8.20 -18.54 2.39
N ASP A 198 8.50 -19.49 1.49
CA ASP A 198 8.97 -19.17 0.14
C ASP A 198 7.85 -18.54 -0.71
N ASP A 199 6.63 -19.05 -0.58
CA ASP A 199 5.45 -18.53 -1.28
C ASP A 199 5.01 -17.18 -0.72
N ILE A 200 5.03 -17.01 0.60
CA ILE A 200 4.72 -15.71 1.24
C ILE A 200 5.71 -14.65 0.76
N GLU A 201 6.99 -15.00 0.70
CA GLU A 201 8.02 -14.09 0.20
C GLU A 201 7.81 -13.75 -1.28
N ALA A 202 7.48 -14.72 -2.13
CA ALA A 202 7.17 -14.45 -3.54
C ALA A 202 5.97 -13.51 -3.70
N ILE A 203 4.89 -13.72 -2.94
CA ILE A 203 3.70 -12.86 -2.95
C ILE A 203 4.03 -11.46 -2.44
N ARG A 204 4.75 -11.36 -1.32
CA ARG A 204 5.22 -10.10 -0.73
C ARG A 204 6.01 -9.28 -1.75
N GLN A 205 7.00 -9.88 -2.40
CA GLN A 205 7.83 -9.18 -3.38
C GLN A 205 6.99 -8.66 -4.57
N ASN A 206 6.01 -9.44 -5.04
CA ASN A 206 5.08 -8.99 -6.08
C ASN A 206 4.21 -7.81 -5.62
N VAL A 207 3.71 -7.83 -4.39
CA VAL A 207 2.95 -6.72 -3.79
C VAL A 207 3.80 -5.45 -3.77
N VAL A 208 5.02 -5.51 -3.25
CA VAL A 208 5.87 -4.33 -3.10
C VAL A 208 6.38 -3.85 -4.47
N ALA A 209 6.70 -4.75 -5.41
CA ALA A 209 7.09 -4.37 -6.77
C ALA A 209 5.97 -3.62 -7.50
N ARG A 210 4.74 -4.14 -7.42
CA ARG A 210 3.56 -3.49 -8.01
C ARG A 210 3.27 -2.13 -7.35
N ARG A 211 3.52 -2.02 -6.04
CA ARG A 211 3.43 -0.75 -5.30
C ARG A 211 4.43 0.28 -5.80
N ALA A 212 5.68 -0.11 -5.94
CA ALA A 212 6.76 0.77 -6.38
C ALA A 212 6.49 1.32 -7.78
N VAL A 213 6.10 0.43 -8.71
CA VAL A 213 5.72 0.83 -10.08
C VAL A 213 4.54 1.79 -10.07
N LEU A 214 3.48 1.49 -9.31
CA LEU A 214 2.33 2.38 -9.21
C LEU A 214 2.69 3.75 -8.63
N ALA A 215 3.50 3.78 -7.56
CA ALA A 215 3.92 5.03 -6.96
C ALA A 215 4.67 5.93 -7.96
N GLN A 216 5.51 5.32 -8.80
CA GLN A 216 6.26 6.03 -9.83
C GLN A 216 5.38 6.52 -10.98
N LEU A 217 4.40 5.71 -11.40
CA LEU A 217 3.40 6.10 -12.39
C LEU A 217 2.63 7.35 -11.97
N THR A 218 2.22 7.39 -10.71
CA THR A 218 1.42 8.50 -10.18
C THR A 218 2.24 9.77 -10.01
N GLN A 219 3.50 9.65 -9.59
CA GLN A 219 4.43 10.78 -9.59
C GLN A 219 4.64 11.33 -11.01
N ALA A 220 4.85 10.44 -11.99
CA ALA A 220 5.02 10.83 -13.38
C ALA A 220 3.78 11.56 -13.94
N ASN A 221 2.58 11.08 -13.61
CA ASN A 221 1.31 11.70 -14.02
C ASN A 221 1.08 13.08 -13.40
N ARG A 222 1.58 13.35 -12.20
CA ARG A 222 1.49 14.68 -11.58
C ARG A 222 2.40 15.70 -12.26
N GLU A 223 3.59 15.30 -12.65
CA GLU A 223 4.54 16.15 -13.39
C GLU A 223 4.03 16.48 -14.80
N THR A 224 3.37 15.53 -15.46
CA THR A 224 2.83 15.71 -16.81
C THR A 224 1.44 16.36 -16.83
N GLY A 225 0.63 16.19 -15.78
CA GLY A 225 -0.67 16.85 -15.63
C GLY A 225 -0.59 18.37 -15.48
N GLN A 226 0.59 18.93 -15.19
CA GLN A 226 0.85 20.37 -15.25
C GLN A 226 1.19 20.87 -16.68
N ALA A 227 1.38 19.96 -17.65
CA ALA A 227 1.84 20.29 -19.01
C ALA A 227 0.85 19.91 -20.13
N SER A 228 -0.32 19.34 -19.82
CA SER A 228 -1.29 18.86 -20.81
C SER A 228 -2.55 19.73 -20.85
N SER A 229 -2.39 21.00 -21.21
CA SER A 229 -3.50 21.92 -21.53
C SER A 229 -3.55 22.30 -23.01
N GLU A 230 -3.07 21.44 -23.90
CA GLU A 230 -3.06 21.66 -25.35
C GLU A 230 -3.21 20.31 -26.08
N ASP A 231 -4.45 19.83 -26.28
CA ASP A 231 -4.92 19.04 -27.44
C ASP A 231 -6.23 18.31 -27.10
N ASP A 232 -7.35 18.97 -27.41
CA ASP A 232 -8.71 18.53 -27.03
C ASP A 232 -9.36 17.55 -28.03
N ASP A 233 -8.70 17.13 -29.10
CA ASP A 233 -9.33 16.38 -30.21
C ASP A 233 -8.98 14.89 -30.30
N ALA A 234 -8.39 14.31 -29.24
CA ALA A 234 -8.11 12.87 -29.17
C ALA A 234 -9.22 12.11 -28.41
N THR A 235 -9.70 11.01 -28.99
CA THR A 235 -10.62 10.07 -28.33
C THR A 235 -10.00 9.48 -27.05
N ASP A 236 -10.81 9.13 -26.05
CA ASP A 236 -10.33 8.64 -24.74
C ASP A 236 -9.34 7.47 -24.84
N GLY A 237 -9.55 6.56 -25.81
CA GLY A 237 -8.62 5.46 -26.08
C GLY A 237 -7.25 5.92 -26.61
N GLN A 238 -7.20 7.01 -27.38
CA GLN A 238 -5.94 7.59 -27.88
C GLN A 238 -5.21 8.39 -26.81
N LYS A 239 -5.94 9.06 -25.90
CA LYS A 239 -5.36 9.74 -24.73
C LYS A 239 -4.79 8.74 -23.73
N ALA A 240 -5.52 7.66 -23.43
CA ALA A 240 -5.03 6.56 -22.60
C ALA A 240 -3.81 5.87 -23.23
N HIS A 241 -3.83 5.61 -24.55
CA HIS A 241 -2.70 5.02 -25.26
C HIS A 241 -1.49 5.97 -25.36
N ALA A 242 -1.70 7.28 -25.54
CA ALA A 242 -0.65 8.30 -25.54
C ALA A 242 -0.07 8.54 -24.15
N GLN A 243 -0.88 8.47 -23.09
CA GLN A 243 -0.42 8.44 -21.70
C GLN A 243 0.39 7.18 -21.45
N LEU A 244 -0.09 6.00 -21.87
CA LEU A 244 0.65 4.74 -21.78
C LEU A 244 2.00 4.84 -22.51
N LEU A 245 2.04 5.37 -23.74
CA LEU A 245 3.26 5.67 -24.53
C LEU A 245 4.20 6.73 -23.90
N LYS A 246 3.68 7.68 -23.12
CA LYS A 246 4.50 8.65 -22.37
C LYS A 246 5.00 8.07 -21.04
N LEU A 247 4.25 7.14 -20.46
CA LEU A 247 4.69 6.33 -19.34
C LEU A 247 5.81 5.37 -19.80
N THR A 248 5.70 4.78 -21.00
CA THR A 248 6.72 3.87 -21.56
C THR A 248 8.08 4.55 -21.76
N SER A 249 8.11 5.82 -22.19
CA SER A 249 9.38 6.54 -22.39
C SER A 249 10.12 6.83 -21.07
N LYS A 250 9.39 7.04 -19.96
CA LYS A 250 9.98 7.17 -18.62
C LYS A 250 10.37 5.81 -18.03
N PHE A 251 9.62 4.75 -18.29
CA PHE A 251 9.94 3.37 -17.89
C PHE A 251 11.24 2.85 -18.52
N ILE A 252 11.55 3.23 -19.76
CA ILE A 252 12.83 2.94 -20.42
C ILE A 252 14.01 3.63 -19.69
N THR A 253 13.74 4.68 -18.91
CA THR A 253 14.74 5.46 -18.16
C THR A 253 14.83 5.04 -16.68
N MET A 254 14.12 3.98 -16.27
CA MET A 254 14.10 3.55 -14.88
C MET A 254 15.45 2.88 -14.52
N PRO A 255 16.11 3.28 -13.41
CA PRO A 255 17.24 2.51 -12.89
C PRO A 255 16.78 1.06 -12.64
N GLU A 256 17.68 0.09 -12.81
CA GLU A 256 17.36 -1.33 -12.67
C GLU A 256 16.51 -1.58 -11.42
N LEU A 257 15.30 -2.10 -11.62
CA LEU A 257 14.38 -2.38 -10.54
C LEU A 257 14.88 -3.63 -9.80
N SER A 258 15.51 -3.43 -8.64
CA SER A 258 15.96 -4.49 -7.74
C SER A 258 15.04 -4.60 -6.54
N ILE A 259 14.97 -5.79 -5.95
CA ILE A 259 14.13 -6.01 -4.76
C ILE A 259 14.57 -5.15 -3.56
N ASP A 260 15.87 -4.89 -3.42
CA ASP A 260 16.41 -4.07 -2.33
C ASP A 260 15.94 -2.61 -2.43
N LEU A 261 15.80 -2.08 -3.65
CA LEU A 261 15.27 -0.73 -3.88
C LEU A 261 13.77 -0.69 -3.61
N ILE A 262 13.05 -1.74 -4.01
CA ILE A 262 11.61 -1.90 -3.79
C ILE A 262 11.28 -1.96 -2.29
N ASP A 263 12.09 -2.67 -1.49
CA ASP A 263 11.89 -2.82 -0.05
C ASP A 263 12.04 -1.51 0.74
N GLN A 264 12.70 -0.50 0.16
CA GLN A 264 12.84 0.84 0.74
C GLN A 264 11.64 1.75 0.44
N VAL A 265 10.72 1.33 -0.44
CA VAL A 265 9.54 2.12 -0.79
C VAL A 265 8.48 1.98 0.30
N ASN A 266 8.17 3.09 0.96
CA ASN A 266 7.08 3.14 1.93
C ASN A 266 5.74 3.16 1.17
N PRO A 267 4.80 2.23 1.47
CA PRO A 267 3.55 2.15 0.73
C PRO A 267 2.75 3.46 0.79
N PHE A 268 2.70 4.19 1.92
CA PHE A 268 1.87 5.39 2.08
C PHE A 268 2.64 6.71 1.99
N GLN A 269 3.87 6.72 1.49
CA GLN A 269 4.69 7.93 1.41
C GLN A 269 3.96 9.09 0.74
N GLN A 270 3.23 8.82 -0.35
CA GLN A 270 2.45 9.83 -1.07
C GLN A 270 1.29 10.40 -0.27
N SER A 271 0.60 9.55 0.50
CA SER A 271 -0.47 10.00 1.38
C SER A 271 0.06 10.89 2.48
N TYR A 272 1.19 10.51 3.08
CA TYR A 272 1.85 11.35 4.07
C TYR A 272 2.24 12.73 3.50
N GLU A 273 2.73 12.78 2.26
CA GLU A 273 3.07 14.04 1.59
C GLU A 273 1.83 14.93 1.36
N ILE A 274 0.69 14.35 0.97
CA ILE A 274 -0.54 15.11 0.79
C ILE A 274 -1.06 15.63 2.14
N LEU A 275 -1.01 14.79 3.18
CA LEU A 275 -1.45 15.16 4.53
C LEU A 275 -0.59 16.30 5.10
N SER A 276 0.74 16.18 4.96
CA SER A 276 1.65 17.20 5.48
C SER A 276 1.51 18.56 4.77
N LYS A 277 1.06 18.57 3.50
CA LYS A 277 0.78 19.79 2.74
C LYS A 277 -0.59 20.40 3.02
N SER A 278 -1.59 19.58 3.36
CA SER A 278 -2.99 20.01 3.52
C SER A 278 -3.40 20.29 4.96
N LEU A 279 -2.70 19.72 5.94
CA LEU A 279 -3.04 19.83 7.35
C LEU A 279 -2.13 20.79 8.11
N GLY A 280 -2.70 21.49 9.10
CA GLY A 280 -1.94 22.34 10.01
C GLY A 280 -1.07 21.52 10.97
N GLU A 281 0.02 22.14 11.45
CA GLU A 281 0.98 21.53 12.38
C GLU A 281 0.33 20.94 13.63
N SER A 282 -0.68 21.64 14.18
CA SER A 282 -1.41 21.19 15.38
C SER A 282 -2.16 19.88 15.16
N VAL A 283 -2.79 19.71 14.00
CA VAL A 283 -3.55 18.50 13.63
C VAL A 283 -2.60 17.35 13.33
N LEU A 284 -1.52 17.60 12.57
CA LEU A 284 -0.47 16.61 12.29
C LEU A 284 0.16 16.09 13.58
N ARG A 285 0.49 16.98 14.52
CA ARG A 285 1.07 16.59 15.81
C ARG A 285 0.13 15.69 16.61
N ARG A 286 -1.18 15.97 16.59
CA ARG A 286 -2.20 15.14 17.26
C ARG A 286 -2.35 13.79 16.58
N ILE A 287 -2.32 13.76 15.25
CA ILE A 287 -2.30 12.50 14.49
C ILE A 287 -1.10 11.68 14.93
N HIS A 288 0.12 12.23 14.88
CA HIS A 288 1.34 11.54 15.31
C HIS A 288 1.27 11.07 16.77
N GLN A 289 0.79 11.90 17.69
CA GLN A 289 0.65 11.54 19.10
C GLN A 289 -0.34 10.37 19.28
N THR A 290 -1.51 10.45 18.66
CA THR A 290 -2.54 9.40 18.72
C THR A 290 -2.03 8.10 18.08
N LEU A 291 -1.24 8.23 17.01
CA LEU A 291 -0.62 7.11 16.33
C LEU A 291 0.43 6.42 17.19
N ALA A 292 1.32 7.19 17.83
CA ALA A 292 2.36 6.70 18.73
C ALA A 292 1.79 6.10 20.03
N GLU A 293 0.68 6.63 20.54
CA GLU A 293 0.04 6.13 21.77
C GLU A 293 -0.52 4.72 21.61
N THR A 294 -1.00 4.34 20.42
CA THR A 294 -1.41 2.95 20.19
C THR A 294 -0.20 2.16 19.71
N LYS A 295 0.42 1.46 20.66
CA LYS A 295 1.61 0.64 20.41
C LYS A 295 1.36 -0.39 19.31
N ILE A 296 2.17 -0.34 18.26
CA ILE A 296 2.30 -1.46 17.32
C ILE A 296 3.08 -2.56 18.04
N THR A 297 2.37 -3.61 18.42
CA THR A 297 2.98 -4.77 19.08
C THR A 297 3.89 -5.49 18.11
N ILE A 298 5.13 -5.72 18.52
CA ILE A 298 6.07 -6.58 17.78
C ILE A 298 5.50 -7.99 17.70
N SER A 299 5.44 -8.54 16.49
CA SER A 299 5.06 -9.94 16.27
C SER A 299 6.23 -10.87 16.63
N GLU A 300 5.94 -12.13 16.96
CA GLU A 300 7.00 -13.11 17.25
C GLU A 300 7.95 -13.28 16.06
N ALA A 301 7.40 -13.31 14.84
CA ALA A 301 8.16 -13.40 13.60
C ALA A 301 9.09 -12.19 13.42
N GLU A 302 8.59 -10.97 13.63
CA GLU A 302 9.39 -9.74 13.59
C GLU A 302 10.54 -9.78 14.62
N ALA A 303 10.23 -10.18 15.87
CA ALA A 303 11.23 -10.23 16.92
C ALA A 303 12.37 -11.22 16.59
N LEU A 304 12.01 -12.42 16.10
CA LEU A 304 12.97 -13.46 15.75
C LEU A 304 13.80 -13.09 14.51
N ALA A 305 13.19 -12.47 13.50
CA ALA A 305 13.89 -12.02 12.30
C ALA A 305 14.95 -10.95 12.58
N GLN A 306 14.78 -10.14 13.64
CA GLN A 306 15.76 -9.16 14.06
C GLN A 306 16.95 -9.78 14.83
N VAL A 307 16.90 -11.04 15.24
CA VAL A 307 17.97 -11.68 16.03
C VAL A 307 19.35 -11.64 15.34
N PRO A 308 19.49 -11.97 14.04
CA PRO A 308 20.78 -11.85 13.35
C PRO A 308 21.30 -10.41 13.33
N ARG A 309 20.42 -9.42 13.08
CA ARG A 309 20.76 -7.99 13.11
C ARG A 309 21.17 -7.53 14.50
N ILE A 310 20.47 -7.95 15.55
CA ILE A 310 20.82 -7.66 16.95
C ILE A 310 22.18 -8.26 17.32
N ARG A 311 22.48 -9.49 16.87
CA ARG A 311 23.80 -10.12 17.08
C ARG A 311 24.90 -9.35 16.35
N ALA A 312 24.70 -9.03 15.07
CA ALA A 312 25.65 -8.25 14.28
C ALA A 312 25.89 -6.86 14.90
N PHE A 313 24.84 -6.19 15.38
CA PHE A 313 24.94 -4.91 16.07
C PHE A 313 25.76 -5.03 17.36
N LYS A 314 25.52 -6.08 18.15
CA LYS A 314 26.27 -6.34 19.39
C LYS A 314 27.74 -6.65 19.11
N GLU A 315 28.05 -7.36 18.02
CA GLU A 315 29.41 -7.64 17.58
C GLU A 315 30.13 -6.38 17.06
N GLN A 316 29.44 -5.52 16.31
CA GLN A 316 30.03 -4.31 15.74
C GLN A 316 30.18 -3.17 16.75
N HIS A 317 29.18 -2.95 17.60
CA HIS A 317 29.15 -1.82 18.53
C HIS A 317 29.51 -2.18 19.97
N GLY A 318 29.66 -3.47 20.29
CA GLY A 318 30.01 -3.95 21.63
C GLY A 318 28.94 -3.71 22.70
N LYS A 319 27.77 -3.19 22.32
CA LYS A 319 26.65 -2.85 23.20
C LYS A 319 25.35 -3.39 22.63
N GLU A 320 24.37 -3.57 23.51
CA GLU A 320 23.03 -3.95 23.10
C GLU A 320 22.28 -2.73 22.53
N PRO A 321 21.33 -2.93 21.59
CA PRO A 321 20.51 -1.86 21.05
C PRO A 321 19.77 -1.13 22.16
N ASN A 322 19.76 0.20 22.12
CA ASN A 322 19.11 1.03 23.13
C ASN A 322 17.69 1.44 22.70
N ILE A 323 16.70 1.19 23.57
CA ILE A 323 15.30 1.58 23.34
C ILE A 323 15.10 3.10 23.29
N ASN A 324 16.04 3.87 23.84
CA ASN A 324 16.05 5.32 23.80
C ASN A 324 16.99 5.88 22.73
N SER A 325 17.44 5.06 21.77
CA SER A 325 18.28 5.55 20.67
C SER A 325 17.47 6.50 19.77
N PRO A 326 18.09 7.58 19.26
CA PRO A 326 17.48 8.41 18.23
C PRO A 326 17.40 7.69 16.88
N ASP A 327 18.14 6.60 16.68
CA ASP A 327 18.06 5.78 15.46
C ASP A 327 16.83 4.86 15.53
N PRO A 328 15.87 4.97 14.58
CA PRO A 328 14.67 4.14 14.55
C PRO A 328 14.97 2.64 14.45
N ILE A 329 16.03 2.28 13.73
CA ILE A 329 16.44 0.89 13.54
C ILE A 329 17.00 0.32 14.85
N GLU A 330 17.85 1.09 15.56
CA GLU A 330 18.37 0.69 16.87
C GLU A 330 17.26 0.57 17.91
N LYS A 331 16.31 1.52 17.93
CA LYS A 331 15.15 1.48 18.81
C LYS A 331 14.30 0.23 18.58
N ARG A 332 13.99 -0.11 17.32
CA ARG A 332 13.19 -1.30 17.00
C ARG A 332 13.92 -2.60 17.34
N MET A 333 15.23 -2.68 17.09
CA MET A 333 16.05 -3.81 17.54
C MET A 333 16.02 -3.98 19.06
N ALA A 334 16.02 -2.87 19.82
CA ALA A 334 15.92 -2.90 21.27
C ALA A 334 14.55 -3.39 21.77
N GLU A 335 13.47 -2.95 21.12
CA GLU A 335 12.12 -3.41 21.41
C GLU A 335 11.96 -4.91 21.10
N SER A 336 12.50 -5.40 19.97
CA SER A 336 12.51 -6.82 19.63
C SER A 336 13.29 -7.64 20.64
N LEU A 337 14.45 -7.16 21.10
CA LEU A 337 15.23 -7.82 22.15
C LEU A 337 14.46 -7.88 23.49
N ALA A 338 13.76 -6.81 23.87
CA ALA A 338 12.92 -6.78 25.05
C ALA A 338 11.75 -7.76 24.95
N TRP A 339 11.13 -7.86 23.77
CA TRP A 339 10.07 -8.82 23.48
C TRP A 339 10.58 -10.26 23.63
N ILE A 340 11.73 -10.60 23.04
CA ILE A 340 12.32 -11.95 23.13
C ILE A 340 12.61 -12.32 24.59
N ARG A 341 13.17 -11.38 25.37
CA ARG A 341 13.44 -11.60 26.80
C ARG A 341 12.14 -11.85 27.57
N ALA A 342 11.11 -11.04 27.32
CA ALA A 342 9.81 -11.22 27.94
C ALA A 342 9.15 -12.56 27.55
N ALA A 343 9.26 -12.97 26.29
CA ALA A 343 8.74 -14.24 25.79
C ALA A 343 9.48 -15.44 26.41
N ALA A 344 10.82 -15.38 26.53
CA ALA A 344 11.61 -16.40 27.20
C ALA A 344 11.22 -16.58 28.68
N ILE A 345 11.02 -15.46 29.40
CA ILE A 345 10.56 -15.49 30.79
C ILE A 345 9.16 -16.09 30.90
N ARG A 346 8.24 -15.78 29.98
CA ARG A 346 6.89 -16.38 29.96
C ARG A 346 6.93 -17.88 29.72
N ARG A 347 7.69 -18.35 28.72
CA ARG A 347 7.87 -19.78 28.43
C ARG A 347 8.49 -20.55 29.60
N GLN A 348 9.41 -19.92 30.34
CA GLN A 348 10.02 -20.52 31.51
C GLN A 348 9.01 -20.68 32.66
N LYS A 349 8.17 -19.66 32.90
CA LYS A 349 7.08 -19.74 33.89
C LYS A 349 6.00 -20.75 33.51
N GLU A 350 5.70 -20.92 32.22
CA GLU A 350 4.74 -21.93 31.76
C GLU A 350 5.28 -23.34 31.97
N LYS A 351 6.56 -23.60 31.66
CA LYS A 351 7.20 -24.88 31.97
C LYS A 351 7.24 -25.18 33.47
N GLU A 352 7.58 -24.20 34.30
CA GLU A 352 7.54 -24.35 35.77
C GLU A 352 6.13 -24.62 36.30
N ARG A 353 5.09 -24.12 35.63
CA ARG A 353 3.69 -24.38 36.00
C ARG A 353 3.22 -25.77 35.56
N ASP A 354 3.65 -26.23 34.40
CA ASP A 354 3.32 -27.55 33.86
C ASP A 354 4.12 -28.68 34.54
N GLU A 355 5.31 -28.39 35.08
CA GLU A 355 6.09 -29.32 35.91
C GLU A 355 5.57 -29.39 37.37
N ALA A 356 4.80 -28.39 37.81
CA ALA A 356 4.20 -28.34 39.15
C ALA A 356 2.75 -28.87 39.21
N ALA A 357 2.14 -29.17 38.06
CA ALA A 357 0.82 -29.78 37.91
C ALA A 357 0.94 -31.29 37.65
#